data_AF-A0A7Y2HCG1-F1
#
_entry.id   AF-A0A7Y2HCG1-F1
#
_cell.length_a   1.000
_cell.length_b   1.000
_cell.length_c   1.000
_cell.angle_alpha   90.00
_cell.angle_beta   90.00
_cell.angle_gamma   90.00
#
_symmetry.space_group_name_H-M   'P 1'
#
loop_
_entity.id
_entity.type
_entity.pdbx_description
1 polymer ?
#
loop_
_entity_poly.entity_id
_entity_poly.type
_entity_poly.pdbx_seq_one_letter_code
_entity_poly.pdbx_strand_id
1 'polypeptide(L)'
;MKSLYTLIVLFSLTVMSSSSFAQERYLDEVFTDVTVTENVIYSANATVLLVPVFGQAIQIPILMDVYEPTGDTEAERPLVLVFHTGNFLPNVTNGQISGTKQDSSVVEFCTRFAKMGYVAAAVDYRTGWNPLAATQPERALGLIQAAYRGMQDARTAVRFFRNDAQTTNAFGIDPNSVTAFGLGTGGYLTLVMGCLDDYFKIVQTESPAGKFLLDLDGDMVPETPMVVPVYHGDINGETTSVTPDGAFGLPAGDTTTYAHYPGISSDINLVVNVGGALGDIGWLDAMSTPVVSVQSPFDIFAPYDDATVIVPTTGDPVVRAQGSLAVARRIDSLGNNSALYNATFSDSSTDLAIANSATAGHEYYPGLFPFIKPSNSLGIDEGVVLNWWDPDSPSPADGQGMGVPWNQLPHPSGGTFHEQGLVLNEGMSAEKSRANIDDIMTFVAPRACVVLELPCAANFISSTEELLTEQVEVKVSPNPTSSLIQVDAIDETIERIEIVSIDGRLVQVRNNINDRFASMNISSFESGNYVLKIYFEDGLVTKQIIKE
;
A
#
# COMPACT_ATOMS: atom_id res chain seq x y z
N MET A 1 61.52 -44.31 43.43
CA MET A 1 61.29 -42.85 43.44
C MET A 1 60.73 -42.47 42.08
N LYS A 2 59.42 -42.22 41.97
CA LYS A 2 58.76 -41.81 40.72
C LYS A 2 57.78 -40.67 41.00
N SER A 3 58.08 -39.57 40.31
CA SER A 3 57.27 -38.41 39.88
C SER A 3 55.94 -38.10 40.55
N LEU A 4 55.84 -36.87 41.06
CA LEU A 4 54.59 -36.11 41.14
C LEU A 4 54.74 -34.90 40.19
N TYR A 5 54.08 -34.94 39.04
CA TYR A 5 53.87 -33.77 38.18
C TYR A 5 52.39 -33.39 38.31
N THR A 6 52.13 -32.26 38.96
CA THR A 6 50.79 -31.66 39.04
C THR A 6 50.57 -30.86 37.76
N LEU A 7 49.77 -31.39 36.84
CA LEU A 7 49.34 -30.72 35.62
C LEU A 7 48.10 -29.85 35.94
N ILE A 8 48.28 -28.54 35.87
CA ILE A 8 47.19 -27.55 35.81
C ILE A 8 46.55 -27.69 34.43
N VAL A 9 45.31 -28.18 34.36
CA VAL A 9 44.46 -28.05 33.17
C VAL A 9 43.42 -27.00 33.50
N LEU A 10 43.72 -25.77 33.08
CA LEU A 10 42.79 -24.66 33.01
C LEU A 10 41.81 -24.97 31.87
N PHE A 11 40.60 -25.41 32.20
CA PHE A 11 39.54 -25.61 31.22
C PHE A 11 39.01 -24.22 30.82
N SER A 12 39.53 -23.69 29.71
CA SER A 12 39.02 -22.51 29.04
C SER A 12 37.65 -22.82 28.45
N LEU A 13 36.60 -22.59 29.25
CA LEU A 13 35.22 -22.42 28.78
C LEU A 13 35.14 -21.09 28.02
N THR A 14 35.54 -21.10 26.75
CA THR A 14 35.03 -20.14 25.78
C THR A 14 33.55 -20.44 25.57
N VAL A 15 32.70 -19.69 26.26
CA VAL A 15 31.30 -19.51 25.87
C VAL A 15 31.34 -18.83 24.51
N MET A 16 31.21 -19.60 23.44
CA MET A 16 30.77 -19.05 22.17
C MET A 16 29.33 -18.63 22.38
N SER A 17 29.12 -17.35 22.69
CA SER A 17 27.82 -16.72 22.57
C SER A 17 27.46 -16.72 21.08
N SER A 18 26.85 -17.80 20.61
CA SER A 18 26.08 -17.76 19.38
C SER A 18 24.95 -16.78 19.64
N SER A 19 25.08 -15.55 19.14
CA SER A 19 23.97 -14.65 18.93
C SER A 19 23.03 -15.32 17.95
N SER A 20 22.09 -16.12 18.46
CA SER A 20 20.88 -16.43 17.73
C SER A 20 20.19 -15.10 17.51
N PHE A 21 20.08 -14.64 16.27
CA PHE A 21 19.09 -13.62 15.95
C PHE A 21 17.75 -14.22 16.38
N ALA A 22 17.13 -13.62 17.40
CA ALA A 22 15.78 -14.00 17.77
C ALA A 22 14.89 -13.61 16.59
N GLN A 23 14.14 -14.55 16.04
CA GLN A 23 13.13 -14.22 15.02
C GLN A 23 12.17 -13.21 15.62
N GLU A 24 11.86 -12.18 14.87
CA GLU A 24 11.09 -11.06 15.34
C GLU A 24 9.68 -11.08 14.77
N ARG A 25 8.70 -11.01 15.68
CA ARG A 25 7.29 -10.93 15.32
C ARG A 25 7.05 -9.72 14.42
N TYR A 26 6.18 -9.89 13.44
CA TYR A 26 5.80 -8.93 12.41
C TYR A 26 6.86 -8.65 11.32
N LEU A 27 8.06 -9.22 11.45
CA LEU A 27 9.12 -9.21 10.43
C LEU A 27 9.44 -10.60 9.90
N ASP A 28 9.61 -11.56 10.80
CA ASP A 28 9.97 -12.94 10.49
C ASP A 28 8.78 -13.89 10.67
N GLU A 29 8.79 -15.01 9.94
CA GLU A 29 7.87 -16.12 10.20
C GLU A 29 8.22 -16.81 11.53
N VAL A 30 7.53 -16.41 12.59
CA VAL A 30 7.68 -16.96 13.95
C VAL A 30 6.69 -18.10 14.23
N PHE A 31 5.64 -18.25 13.42
CA PHE A 31 4.68 -19.35 13.49
C PHE A 31 4.86 -20.33 12.33
N THR A 32 4.65 -21.62 12.59
CA THR A 32 4.77 -22.68 11.58
C THR A 32 3.48 -22.92 10.82
N ASP A 33 2.34 -22.79 11.51
CA ASP A 33 1.03 -23.23 11.04
C ASP A 33 0.01 -22.08 11.08
N VAL A 34 -0.92 -22.09 10.12
CA VAL A 34 -1.96 -21.08 9.94
C VAL A 34 -3.32 -21.75 9.98
N THR A 35 -4.26 -21.14 10.71
CA THR A 35 -5.67 -21.52 10.71
C THR A 35 -6.40 -20.61 9.72
N VAL A 36 -7.20 -21.21 8.84
CA VAL A 36 -7.97 -20.47 7.82
C VAL A 36 -9.45 -20.66 8.07
N THR A 37 -10.16 -19.55 8.27
CA THR A 37 -11.63 -19.51 8.27
C THR A 37 -12.11 -19.07 6.91
N GLU A 38 -12.58 -20.02 6.10
CA GLU A 38 -13.01 -19.76 4.73
C GLU A 38 -14.42 -19.18 4.65
N ASN A 39 -14.65 -18.36 3.62
CA ASN A 39 -15.95 -17.85 3.19
C ASN A 39 -16.71 -17.10 4.30
N VAL A 40 -15.99 -16.30 5.08
CA VAL A 40 -16.57 -15.33 6.01
C VAL A 40 -17.33 -14.28 5.20
N ILE A 41 -18.64 -14.20 5.42
CA ILE A 41 -19.49 -13.17 4.80
C ILE A 41 -19.30 -11.88 5.59
N TYR A 42 -18.60 -10.90 5.02
CA TYR A 42 -18.42 -9.61 5.68
C TYR A 42 -19.53 -8.60 5.32
N SER A 43 -20.17 -8.76 4.16
CA SER A 43 -21.29 -7.95 3.69
C SER A 43 -22.15 -8.67 2.65
N ALA A 44 -23.31 -8.10 2.29
CA ALA A 44 -24.12 -8.56 1.16
C ALA A 44 -24.60 -7.37 0.31
N ASN A 45 -24.16 -7.27 -0.94
CA ASN A 45 -24.33 -6.06 -1.73
C ASN A 45 -24.79 -6.33 -3.17
N ALA A 46 -25.26 -5.31 -3.88
CA ALA A 46 -25.86 -5.47 -5.21
C ALA A 46 -24.81 -5.63 -6.31
N THR A 47 -24.85 -6.75 -7.04
CA THR A 47 -24.02 -6.96 -8.24
C THR A 47 -24.73 -6.50 -9.50
N VAL A 48 -23.96 -5.88 -10.40
CA VAL A 48 -24.42 -5.45 -11.73
C VAL A 48 -24.15 -6.49 -12.82
N LEU A 49 -23.35 -7.52 -12.53
CA LEU A 49 -22.99 -8.59 -13.48
C LEU A 49 -24.21 -9.35 -14.01
N LEU A 50 -25.25 -9.44 -13.19
CA LEU A 50 -26.44 -10.23 -13.44
C LEU A 50 -27.59 -9.42 -14.10
N VAL A 51 -27.41 -8.11 -14.27
CA VAL A 51 -28.40 -7.23 -14.91
C VAL A 51 -28.75 -7.69 -16.34
N PRO A 52 -27.79 -8.09 -17.22
CA PRO A 52 -28.13 -8.57 -18.55
C PRO A 52 -28.99 -9.86 -18.57
N VAL A 53 -28.96 -10.63 -17.48
CA VAL A 53 -29.67 -11.92 -17.37
C VAL A 53 -31.04 -11.75 -16.71
N PHE A 54 -31.10 -11.02 -15.59
CA PHE A 54 -32.32 -10.88 -14.79
C PHE A 54 -33.05 -9.56 -14.98
N GLY A 55 -32.45 -8.62 -15.72
CA GLY A 55 -32.99 -7.28 -15.91
C GLY A 55 -33.02 -6.43 -14.65
N GLN A 56 -32.26 -6.81 -13.61
CA GLN A 56 -32.11 -6.06 -12.35
C GLN A 56 -30.81 -6.44 -11.63
N ALA A 57 -30.32 -5.54 -10.77
CA ALA A 57 -29.23 -5.81 -9.85
C ALA A 57 -29.68 -6.82 -8.77
N ILE A 58 -28.77 -7.73 -8.40
CA ILE A 58 -29.07 -8.81 -7.45
C ILE A 58 -28.15 -8.69 -6.25
N GLN A 59 -28.69 -8.83 -5.04
CA GLN A 59 -27.86 -8.88 -3.84
C GLN A 59 -27.11 -10.21 -3.77
N ILE A 60 -25.79 -10.14 -3.60
CA ILE A 60 -24.90 -11.29 -3.41
C ILE A 60 -24.11 -11.13 -2.10
N PRO A 61 -23.78 -12.23 -1.39
CA PRO A 61 -22.82 -12.16 -0.30
C PRO A 61 -21.43 -11.80 -0.86
N ILE A 62 -20.67 -11.02 -0.10
CA ILE A 62 -19.27 -10.74 -0.39
C ILE A 62 -18.42 -11.40 0.70
N LEU A 63 -17.42 -12.15 0.25
CA LEU A 63 -16.71 -13.14 1.04
C LEU A 63 -15.27 -12.73 1.28
N MET A 64 -14.69 -13.27 2.34
CA MET A 64 -13.24 -13.28 2.56
C MET A 64 -12.82 -14.59 3.22
N ASP A 65 -11.54 -14.91 3.09
CA ASP A 65 -10.90 -15.99 3.84
C ASP A 65 -9.96 -15.35 4.87
N VAL A 66 -10.12 -15.70 6.16
CA VAL A 66 -9.34 -15.10 7.26
C VAL A 66 -8.27 -16.09 7.73
N TYR A 67 -7.02 -15.63 7.74
CA TYR A 67 -5.81 -16.38 8.07
C TYR A 67 -5.26 -15.89 9.40
N GLU A 68 -5.08 -16.81 10.33
CA GLU A 68 -4.60 -16.52 11.69
C GLU A 68 -3.44 -17.46 12.08
N PRO A 69 -2.41 -16.98 12.79
CA PRO A 69 -1.38 -17.84 13.35
C PRO A 69 -1.97 -18.86 14.31
N THR A 70 -1.61 -20.14 14.12
CA THR A 70 -2.10 -21.22 14.99
C THR A 70 -1.33 -21.23 16.31
N GLY A 71 -2.06 -21.21 17.42
CA GLY A 71 -1.46 -21.26 18.76
C GLY A 71 -0.90 -19.93 19.26
N ASP A 72 -1.17 -18.84 18.55
CA ASP A 72 -0.84 -17.49 19.00
C ASP A 72 -1.69 -17.10 20.21
N THR A 73 -1.07 -16.37 21.14
CA THR A 73 -1.71 -15.91 22.38
C THR A 73 -1.90 -14.41 22.43
N GLU A 74 -1.38 -13.65 21.46
CA GLU A 74 -1.65 -12.21 21.37
C GLU A 74 -3.13 -11.95 21.05
N ALA A 75 -3.74 -11.10 21.85
CA ALA A 75 -5.18 -10.83 21.78
C ALA A 75 -5.54 -9.74 20.77
N GLU A 76 -4.59 -8.87 20.42
CA GLU A 76 -4.78 -7.74 19.50
C GLU A 76 -3.63 -7.72 18.50
N ARG A 77 -3.91 -8.16 17.27
CA ARG A 77 -2.92 -8.32 16.20
C ARG A 77 -3.20 -7.32 15.07
N PRO A 78 -2.17 -6.74 14.44
CA PRO A 78 -2.35 -5.92 13.26
C PRO A 78 -3.04 -6.71 12.14
N LEU A 79 -3.96 -6.04 11.45
CA LEU A 79 -4.78 -6.59 10.38
C LEU A 79 -4.21 -6.22 9.01
N VAL A 80 -4.09 -7.20 8.11
CA VAL A 80 -3.75 -6.99 6.70
C VAL A 80 -4.89 -7.48 5.81
N LEU A 81 -5.56 -6.56 5.12
CA LEU A 81 -6.57 -6.88 4.12
C LEU A 81 -5.91 -7.00 2.75
N VAL A 82 -5.88 -8.19 2.18
CA VAL A 82 -5.25 -8.50 0.89
C VAL A 82 -6.31 -8.55 -0.20
N PHE A 83 -6.21 -7.64 -1.18
CA PHE A 83 -7.14 -7.51 -2.31
C PHE A 83 -6.51 -8.04 -3.60
N HIS A 84 -7.25 -8.94 -4.26
CA HIS A 84 -6.81 -9.62 -5.48
C HIS A 84 -6.88 -8.73 -6.73
N THR A 85 -6.18 -9.15 -7.80
CA THR A 85 -6.22 -8.48 -9.11
C THR A 85 -7.51 -8.82 -9.89
N GLY A 86 -7.61 -8.46 -11.17
CA GLY A 86 -8.64 -9.00 -12.07
C GLY A 86 -9.47 -7.94 -12.80
N ASN A 87 -9.01 -6.69 -12.83
CA ASN A 87 -9.60 -5.58 -13.59
C ASN A 87 -11.08 -5.34 -13.30
N PHE A 88 -11.50 -5.57 -12.05
CA PHE A 88 -12.88 -5.52 -11.60
C PHE A 88 -13.82 -6.39 -12.44
N LEU A 89 -13.33 -7.51 -12.97
CA LEU A 89 -14.10 -8.49 -13.72
C LEU A 89 -13.88 -9.89 -13.12
N PRO A 90 -14.90 -10.77 -13.12
CA PRO A 90 -14.72 -12.15 -12.70
C PRO A 90 -13.63 -12.84 -13.53
N ASN A 91 -12.81 -13.66 -12.89
CA ASN A 91 -12.02 -14.65 -13.58
C ASN A 91 -12.97 -15.69 -14.22
N VAL A 92 -12.83 -16.09 -15.49
CA VAL A 92 -11.83 -15.72 -16.51
C VAL A 92 -12.27 -14.58 -17.45
N THR A 93 -13.44 -13.99 -17.25
CA THR A 93 -13.99 -12.90 -18.09
C THR A 93 -13.09 -11.67 -18.12
N ASN A 94 -12.24 -11.50 -17.11
CA ASN A 94 -11.19 -10.48 -17.08
C ASN A 94 -10.06 -10.69 -18.12
N GLY A 95 -10.00 -11.85 -18.79
CA GLY A 95 -8.96 -12.19 -19.76
C GLY A 95 -7.61 -12.55 -19.13
N GLN A 96 -7.60 -12.94 -17.84
CA GLN A 96 -6.38 -13.22 -17.08
C GLN A 96 -6.46 -14.58 -16.38
N ILE A 97 -5.30 -15.12 -15.97
CA ILE A 97 -5.21 -16.38 -15.20
C ILE A 97 -5.67 -16.23 -13.74
N SER A 98 -5.61 -15.01 -13.24
CA SER A 98 -5.88 -14.65 -11.85
C SER A 98 -7.09 -13.71 -11.80
N GLY A 99 -7.58 -13.47 -10.59
CA GLY A 99 -8.64 -12.50 -10.33
C GLY A 99 -9.59 -12.93 -9.21
N THR A 100 -9.08 -13.65 -8.21
CA THR A 100 -9.89 -14.22 -7.12
C THR A 100 -9.14 -14.16 -5.79
N LYS A 101 -9.85 -14.16 -4.66
CA LYS A 101 -9.20 -14.32 -3.35
C LYS A 101 -8.46 -15.67 -3.19
N GLN A 102 -8.71 -16.66 -4.05
CA GLN A 102 -7.98 -17.95 -4.08
C GLN A 102 -6.71 -17.93 -4.94
N ASP A 103 -6.39 -16.81 -5.59
CA ASP A 103 -5.18 -16.71 -6.39
C ASP A 103 -3.95 -17.08 -5.53
N SER A 104 -3.02 -17.82 -6.13
CA SER A 104 -1.91 -18.42 -5.38
C SER A 104 -1.05 -17.37 -4.66
N SER A 105 -0.89 -16.19 -5.26
CA SER A 105 -0.21 -15.05 -4.63
C SER A 105 -0.96 -14.51 -3.42
N VAL A 106 -2.29 -14.37 -3.50
CA VAL A 106 -3.13 -13.88 -2.40
C VAL A 106 -3.03 -14.83 -1.21
N VAL A 107 -3.16 -16.14 -1.46
CA VAL A 107 -3.04 -17.19 -0.43
C VAL A 107 -1.65 -17.16 0.20
N GLU A 108 -0.59 -17.01 -0.59
CA GLU A 108 0.78 -16.94 -0.08
C GLU A 108 0.99 -15.70 0.79
N PHE A 109 0.63 -14.49 0.33
CA PHE A 109 0.74 -13.28 1.14
C PHE A 109 -0.02 -13.41 2.47
N CYS A 110 -1.28 -13.87 2.43
CA CYS A 110 -2.05 -14.06 3.66
C CYS A 110 -1.42 -15.08 4.61
N THR A 111 -0.90 -16.19 4.07
CA THR A 111 -0.22 -17.23 4.85
C THR A 111 1.05 -16.67 5.49
N ARG A 112 1.86 -15.91 4.76
CA ARG A 112 3.13 -15.34 5.25
C ARG A 112 2.87 -14.28 6.31
N PHE A 113 1.92 -13.37 6.09
CA PHE A 113 1.49 -12.40 7.11
C PHE A 113 0.97 -13.10 8.38
N ALA A 114 0.13 -14.13 8.25
CA ALA A 114 -0.33 -14.90 9.41
C ALA A 114 0.84 -15.56 10.16
N LYS A 115 1.81 -16.14 9.44
CA LYS A 115 3.01 -16.72 10.05
C LYS A 115 3.95 -15.70 10.70
N MET A 116 3.90 -14.44 10.28
CA MET A 116 4.59 -13.32 10.92
C MET A 116 3.84 -12.80 12.17
N GLY A 117 2.63 -13.28 12.44
CA GLY A 117 1.84 -12.92 13.62
C GLY A 117 0.72 -11.90 13.37
N TYR A 118 0.44 -11.56 12.12
CA TYR A 118 -0.70 -10.71 11.73
C TYR A 118 -1.99 -11.54 11.67
N VAL A 119 -3.13 -10.86 11.64
CA VAL A 119 -4.35 -11.42 11.03
C VAL A 119 -4.38 -10.95 9.58
N ALA A 120 -4.53 -11.86 8.64
CA ALA A 120 -4.64 -11.53 7.23
C ALA A 120 -5.99 -11.97 6.67
N ALA A 121 -6.59 -11.19 5.77
CA ALA A 121 -7.82 -11.56 5.09
C ALA A 121 -7.66 -11.44 3.58
N ALA A 122 -7.96 -12.52 2.85
CA ALA A 122 -8.09 -12.52 1.40
C ALA A 122 -9.51 -12.05 1.05
N VAL A 123 -9.65 -10.81 0.56
CA VAL A 123 -10.96 -10.14 0.46
C VAL A 123 -11.45 -10.11 -0.99
N ASP A 124 -12.62 -10.69 -1.25
CA ASP A 124 -13.36 -10.45 -2.50
C ASP A 124 -14.12 -9.11 -2.43
N TYR A 125 -14.40 -8.52 -3.58
CA TYR A 125 -15.15 -7.27 -3.73
C TYR A 125 -16.05 -7.32 -4.97
N ARG A 126 -17.08 -6.46 -5.06
CA ARG A 126 -17.95 -6.43 -6.24
C ARG A 126 -17.17 -6.09 -7.50
N THR A 127 -17.40 -6.90 -8.52
CA THR A 127 -16.89 -6.72 -9.88
C THR A 127 -18.04 -6.41 -10.85
N GLY A 128 -17.69 -6.04 -12.08
CA GLY A 128 -18.62 -5.90 -13.20
C GLY A 128 -18.57 -4.53 -13.84
N TRP A 129 -18.17 -4.50 -15.10
CA TRP A 129 -18.28 -3.37 -16.02
C TRP A 129 -18.15 -3.89 -17.47
N ASN A 130 -18.36 -3.04 -18.48
CA ASN A 130 -18.27 -3.44 -19.88
C ASN A 130 -16.96 -2.98 -20.54
N PRO A 131 -15.93 -3.85 -20.65
CA PRO A 131 -14.68 -3.51 -21.35
C PRO A 131 -14.84 -3.39 -22.87
N LEU A 132 -15.94 -3.92 -23.44
CA LEU A 132 -16.24 -3.90 -24.87
C LEU A 132 -17.06 -2.66 -25.28
N ALA A 133 -17.22 -1.67 -24.40
CA ALA A 133 -17.93 -0.44 -24.75
C ALA A 133 -17.22 0.26 -25.92
N ALA A 134 -18.01 0.80 -26.86
CA ALA A 134 -17.52 1.24 -28.16
C ALA A 134 -16.57 2.44 -28.03
N THR A 135 -16.86 3.35 -27.11
CA THR A 135 -16.07 4.57 -26.91
C THR A 135 -15.23 4.51 -25.64
N GLN A 136 -14.11 5.24 -25.64
CA GLN A 136 -13.25 5.34 -24.46
C GLN A 136 -13.96 5.96 -23.24
N PRO A 137 -14.81 7.01 -23.38
CA PRO A 137 -15.58 7.55 -22.24
C PRO A 137 -16.54 6.54 -21.61
N GLU A 138 -17.20 5.68 -22.40
CA GLU A 138 -18.07 4.63 -21.87
C GLU A 138 -17.28 3.55 -21.11
N ARG A 139 -16.07 3.22 -21.57
CA ARG A 139 -15.17 2.33 -20.83
C ARG A 139 -14.71 2.96 -19.53
N ALA A 140 -14.34 4.25 -19.54
CA ALA A 140 -13.97 5.00 -18.34
C ALA A 140 -15.12 5.04 -17.32
N LEU A 141 -16.36 5.30 -17.78
CA LEU A 141 -17.58 5.25 -16.98
C LEU A 141 -17.75 3.90 -16.28
N GLY A 142 -17.64 2.80 -17.03
CA GLY A 142 -17.78 1.46 -16.47
C GLY A 142 -16.71 1.16 -15.42
N LEU A 143 -15.44 1.47 -15.73
CA LEU A 143 -14.32 1.18 -14.85
C LEU A 143 -14.37 2.00 -13.54
N ILE A 144 -14.65 3.31 -13.60
CA ILE A 144 -14.71 4.14 -12.39
C ILE A 144 -15.85 3.72 -11.46
N GLN A 145 -17.01 3.33 -12.01
CA GLN A 145 -18.11 2.82 -11.21
C GLN A 145 -17.79 1.45 -10.59
N ALA A 146 -17.03 0.59 -11.27
CA ALA A 146 -16.58 -0.68 -10.71
C ALA A 146 -15.57 -0.48 -9.58
N ALA A 147 -14.60 0.43 -9.77
CA ALA A 147 -13.66 0.83 -8.72
C ALA A 147 -14.39 1.43 -7.51
N TYR A 148 -15.42 2.25 -7.74
CA TYR A 148 -16.22 2.87 -6.67
C TYR A 148 -16.97 1.82 -5.83
N ARG A 149 -17.61 0.83 -6.47
CA ARG A 149 -18.24 -0.30 -5.76
C ARG A 149 -17.23 -1.12 -4.97
N GLY A 150 -16.09 -1.43 -5.58
CA GLY A 150 -15.00 -2.16 -4.93
C GLY A 150 -14.50 -1.43 -3.69
N MET A 151 -14.30 -0.11 -3.76
CA MET A 151 -13.87 0.73 -2.64
C MET A 151 -14.86 0.68 -1.48
N GLN A 152 -16.16 0.78 -1.75
CA GLN A 152 -17.19 0.68 -0.73
C GLN A 152 -17.14 -0.68 0.00
N ASP A 153 -16.93 -1.76 -0.75
CA ASP A 153 -16.85 -3.11 -0.19
C ASP A 153 -15.56 -3.27 0.63
N ALA A 154 -14.43 -2.76 0.14
CA ALA A 154 -13.16 -2.78 0.85
C ALA A 154 -13.19 -1.97 2.16
N ARG A 155 -13.83 -0.79 2.16
CA ARG A 155 -14.11 -0.01 3.38
C ARG A 155 -15.06 -0.75 4.33
N THR A 156 -16.02 -1.49 3.79
CA THR A 156 -16.91 -2.35 4.59
C THR A 156 -16.16 -3.49 5.28
N ALA A 157 -15.14 -4.07 4.63
CA ALA A 157 -14.31 -5.10 5.24
C ALA A 157 -13.56 -4.57 6.48
N VAL A 158 -13.01 -3.34 6.44
CA VAL A 158 -12.42 -2.70 7.63
C VAL A 158 -13.46 -2.55 8.75
N ARG A 159 -14.66 -2.06 8.41
CA ARG A 159 -15.74 -1.89 9.39
C ARG A 159 -16.22 -3.21 9.98
N PHE A 160 -16.24 -4.29 9.20
CA PHE A 160 -16.59 -5.62 9.68
C PHE A 160 -15.69 -6.05 10.85
N PHE A 161 -14.36 -5.96 10.67
CA PHE A 161 -13.40 -6.31 11.70
C PHE A 161 -13.49 -5.38 12.91
N ARG A 162 -13.65 -4.07 12.71
CA ARG A 162 -13.84 -3.12 13.81
C ARG A 162 -15.14 -3.35 14.58
N ASN A 163 -16.22 -3.72 13.89
CA ASN A 163 -17.48 -4.08 14.52
C ASN A 163 -17.35 -5.32 15.39
N ASP A 164 -16.64 -6.35 14.92
CA ASP A 164 -16.31 -7.53 15.72
C ASP A 164 -15.44 -7.18 16.94
N ALA A 165 -14.40 -6.36 16.74
CA ALA A 165 -13.49 -5.93 17.81
C ALA A 165 -14.16 -5.11 18.91
N GLN A 166 -15.27 -4.42 18.62
CA GLN A 166 -16.09 -3.75 19.64
C GLN A 166 -16.88 -4.71 20.53
N THR A 167 -16.95 -5.99 20.16
CA THR A 167 -17.75 -7.00 20.86
C THR A 167 -16.87 -8.12 21.42
N THR A 168 -16.82 -9.27 20.75
CA THR A 168 -16.02 -10.42 21.18
C THR A 168 -14.57 -10.34 20.72
N ASN A 169 -14.28 -9.52 19.72
CA ASN A 169 -13.02 -9.56 18.97
C ASN A 169 -12.66 -11.00 18.60
N ALA A 170 -13.60 -11.69 17.93
CA ALA A 170 -13.47 -13.09 17.58
C ALA A 170 -12.25 -13.37 16.69
N PHE A 171 -11.83 -12.37 15.91
CA PHE A 171 -10.62 -12.44 15.08
C PHE A 171 -9.36 -11.89 15.79
N GLY A 172 -9.44 -11.45 17.05
CA GLY A 172 -8.32 -10.93 17.84
C GLY A 172 -7.46 -9.89 17.12
N ILE A 173 -8.10 -8.92 16.46
CA ILE A 173 -7.42 -7.84 15.73
C ILE A 173 -7.26 -6.61 16.61
N ASP A 174 -6.22 -5.81 16.35
CA ASP A 174 -6.13 -4.43 16.80
C ASP A 174 -6.90 -3.52 15.80
N PRO A 175 -8.01 -2.89 16.21
CA PRO A 175 -8.81 -2.05 15.31
C PRO A 175 -8.08 -0.78 14.84
N ASN A 176 -6.95 -0.42 15.45
CA ASN A 176 -6.17 0.78 15.15
C ASN A 176 -4.93 0.50 14.28
N SER A 177 -4.69 -0.75 13.91
CA SER A 177 -3.56 -1.15 13.08
C SER A 177 -4.05 -1.97 11.87
N VAL A 178 -4.43 -1.27 10.81
CA VAL A 178 -5.03 -1.85 9.60
C VAL A 178 -4.23 -1.47 8.36
N THR A 179 -3.74 -2.48 7.64
CA THR A 179 -3.07 -2.35 6.34
C THR A 179 -3.98 -2.81 5.22
N ALA A 180 -4.07 -2.01 4.15
CA ALA A 180 -4.70 -2.41 2.89
C ALA A 180 -3.60 -2.79 1.89
N PHE A 181 -3.50 -4.08 1.56
CA PHE A 181 -2.51 -4.64 0.67
C PHE A 181 -3.16 -5.05 -0.67
N GLY A 182 -2.74 -4.46 -1.77
CA GLY A 182 -3.40 -4.62 -3.07
C GLY A 182 -2.50 -5.22 -4.14
N LEU A 183 -2.97 -6.26 -4.83
CA LEU A 183 -2.29 -6.89 -5.96
C LEU A 183 -2.94 -6.51 -7.30
N GLY A 184 -2.18 -5.96 -8.24
CA GLY A 184 -2.67 -5.51 -9.54
C GLY A 184 -3.86 -4.56 -9.37
N THR A 185 -5.05 -4.97 -9.80
CA THR A 185 -6.29 -4.20 -9.57
C THR A 185 -6.61 -3.95 -8.10
N GLY A 186 -6.23 -4.86 -7.20
CA GLY A 186 -6.29 -4.63 -5.77
C GLY A 186 -5.46 -3.41 -5.35
N GLY A 187 -4.35 -3.12 -6.04
CA GLY A 187 -3.54 -1.92 -5.81
C GLY A 187 -4.27 -0.61 -6.17
N TYR A 188 -5.06 -0.62 -7.26
CA TYR A 188 -5.94 0.52 -7.59
C TYR A 188 -6.95 0.75 -6.47
N LEU A 189 -7.54 -0.35 -5.98
CA LEU A 189 -8.52 -0.34 -4.92
C LEU A 189 -7.94 0.19 -3.60
N THR A 190 -6.77 -0.28 -3.16
CA THR A 190 -6.15 0.16 -1.90
C THR A 190 -5.63 1.60 -1.96
N LEU A 191 -5.09 2.03 -3.12
CA LEU A 191 -4.75 3.44 -3.34
C LEU A 191 -5.98 4.33 -3.23
N VAL A 192 -7.11 3.93 -3.83
CA VAL A 192 -8.37 4.67 -3.69
C VAL A 192 -8.83 4.71 -2.22
N MET A 193 -8.74 3.60 -1.48
CA MET A 193 -9.12 3.57 -0.07
C MET A 193 -8.37 4.62 0.77
N GLY A 194 -7.06 4.73 0.58
CA GLY A 194 -6.19 5.61 1.37
C GLY A 194 -6.09 7.05 0.87
N CYS A 195 -6.52 7.35 -0.36
CA CYS A 195 -6.35 8.67 -0.97
C CYS A 195 -7.67 9.39 -1.30
N LEU A 196 -8.77 8.66 -1.52
CA LEU A 196 -10.04 9.26 -1.96
C LEU A 196 -11.03 9.40 -0.79
N ASP A 197 -10.95 10.51 -0.06
CA ASP A 197 -11.76 10.82 1.13
C ASP A 197 -12.95 11.77 0.86
N ASP A 198 -12.95 12.47 -0.27
CA ASP A 198 -14.04 13.37 -0.70
C ASP A 198 -14.54 12.98 -2.10
N TYR A 199 -15.86 12.92 -2.26
CA TYR A 199 -16.51 12.69 -3.55
C TYR A 199 -16.13 13.77 -4.57
N PHE A 200 -15.95 15.03 -4.15
CA PHE A 200 -15.66 16.12 -5.08
C PHE A 200 -14.33 15.94 -5.81
N LYS A 201 -13.38 15.17 -5.25
CA LYS A 201 -12.13 14.79 -5.92
C LYS A 201 -12.38 13.94 -7.18
N ILE A 202 -13.47 13.19 -7.26
CA ILE A 202 -13.83 12.42 -8.49
C ILE A 202 -14.20 13.37 -9.63
N VAL A 203 -14.91 14.46 -9.35
CA VAL A 203 -15.39 15.40 -10.37
C VAL A 203 -14.41 16.55 -10.63
N GLN A 204 -13.43 16.76 -9.74
CA GLN A 204 -12.40 17.79 -9.81
C GLN A 204 -11.01 17.20 -10.02
N THR A 205 -10.86 16.32 -11.00
CA THR A 205 -9.55 15.70 -11.30
C THR A 205 -8.52 16.71 -11.78
N GLU A 206 -7.24 16.36 -11.69
CA GLU A 206 -6.12 17.20 -12.13
C GLU A 206 -5.46 16.69 -13.42
N SER A 207 -5.44 15.38 -13.70
CA SER A 207 -4.63 14.79 -14.79
C SER A 207 -5.41 13.86 -15.75
N PRO A 208 -6.19 14.39 -16.72
CA PRO A 208 -6.55 15.80 -16.89
C PRO A 208 -7.79 16.19 -16.07
N ALA A 209 -8.11 17.48 -16.06
CA ALA A 209 -9.34 17.99 -15.47
C ALA A 209 -10.60 17.42 -16.13
N GLY A 210 -11.59 17.07 -15.31
CA GLY A 210 -12.89 16.57 -15.74
C GLY A 210 -12.88 15.17 -16.38
N LYS A 211 -11.84 14.34 -16.16
CA LYS A 211 -11.72 13.04 -16.85
C LYS A 211 -12.83 12.03 -16.50
N PHE A 212 -13.47 12.21 -15.34
CA PHE A 212 -14.62 11.41 -14.89
C PHE A 212 -15.96 12.13 -15.07
N LEU A 213 -16.03 13.02 -16.05
CA LEU A 213 -17.25 13.67 -16.52
C LEU A 213 -17.55 13.20 -17.96
N LEU A 214 -18.84 13.09 -18.28
CA LEU A 214 -19.35 12.79 -19.61
C LEU A 214 -19.87 14.07 -20.27
N ASP A 215 -19.62 14.16 -21.56
CA ASP A 215 -20.24 15.11 -22.47
C ASP A 215 -21.47 14.42 -23.10
N LEU A 216 -22.66 14.70 -22.58
CA LEU A 216 -23.92 14.07 -23.02
C LEU A 216 -24.66 14.87 -24.08
N ASP A 217 -24.40 16.17 -24.22
CA ASP A 217 -25.04 17.04 -25.20
C ASP A 217 -24.17 17.28 -26.45
N GLY A 218 -22.93 16.81 -26.44
CA GLY A 218 -22.02 16.78 -27.57
C GLY A 218 -21.35 18.13 -27.84
N ASP A 219 -21.28 19.00 -26.84
CA ASP A 219 -20.72 20.35 -26.98
C ASP A 219 -19.18 20.40 -26.74
N MET A 220 -18.57 19.24 -26.48
CA MET A 220 -17.16 19.03 -26.15
C MET A 220 -16.76 19.54 -24.75
N VAL A 221 -17.73 19.78 -23.87
CA VAL A 221 -17.53 20.16 -22.48
C VAL A 221 -18.09 19.04 -21.58
N PRO A 222 -17.23 18.18 -21.02
CA PRO A 222 -17.69 17.14 -20.10
C PRO A 222 -18.20 17.75 -18.79
N GLU A 223 -19.47 17.52 -18.46
CA GLU A 223 -20.16 18.16 -17.32
C GLU A 223 -20.95 17.17 -16.46
N THR A 224 -21.26 15.99 -16.99
CA THR A 224 -22.09 15.00 -16.28
C THR A 224 -21.24 14.02 -15.49
N PRO A 225 -21.30 13.95 -14.15
CA PRO A 225 -20.48 13.03 -13.36
C PRO A 225 -20.71 11.56 -13.72
N MET A 226 -19.62 10.81 -13.92
CA MET A 226 -19.66 9.36 -14.14
C MET A 226 -20.08 8.58 -12.88
N VAL A 227 -19.82 9.15 -11.69
CA VAL A 227 -20.28 8.65 -10.39
C VAL A 227 -21.15 9.71 -9.75
N VAL A 228 -22.31 9.29 -9.25
CA VAL A 228 -23.31 10.14 -8.57
C VAL A 228 -23.68 9.47 -7.25
N PRO A 229 -23.39 10.07 -6.06
CA PRO A 229 -23.56 9.41 -4.77
C PRO A 229 -24.99 8.98 -4.46
N VAL A 230 -25.98 9.76 -4.89
CA VAL A 230 -27.39 9.39 -4.68
C VAL A 230 -27.78 8.12 -5.46
N TYR A 231 -27.05 7.77 -6.52
CA TYR A 231 -27.30 6.58 -7.34
C TYR A 231 -26.37 5.42 -6.98
N HIS A 232 -25.14 5.71 -6.55
CA HIS A 232 -24.08 4.72 -6.35
C HIS A 232 -23.74 4.47 -4.87
N GLY A 233 -24.37 5.20 -3.96
CA GLY A 233 -24.02 5.26 -2.54
C GLY A 233 -22.94 6.30 -2.28
N ASP A 234 -22.81 6.72 -1.03
CA ASP A 234 -21.71 7.57 -0.60
C ASP A 234 -20.35 6.87 -0.75
N ILE A 235 -19.29 7.66 -0.63
CA ILE A 235 -17.92 7.22 -0.87
C ILE A 235 -17.44 6.14 0.12
N ASN A 236 -18.05 6.07 1.31
CA ASN A 236 -17.73 5.06 2.32
C ASN A 236 -18.61 3.82 2.21
N GLY A 237 -19.72 3.88 1.45
CA GLY A 237 -20.69 2.78 1.36
C GLY A 237 -21.53 2.61 2.64
N GLU A 238 -21.75 3.70 3.36
CA GLU A 238 -22.52 3.74 4.61
C GLU A 238 -24.01 4.08 4.38
N THR A 239 -24.37 4.39 3.14
CA THR A 239 -25.73 4.72 2.71
C THR A 239 -26.26 3.70 1.72
N THR A 240 -27.49 3.24 1.96
CA THR A 240 -28.22 2.43 0.99
C THR A 240 -28.73 3.34 -0.12
N SER A 241 -28.38 3.03 -1.37
CA SER A 241 -28.79 3.82 -2.54
C SER A 241 -29.69 3.02 -3.47
N VAL A 242 -30.61 3.73 -4.11
CA VAL A 242 -31.56 3.18 -5.08
C VAL A 242 -31.44 3.95 -6.39
N THR A 243 -31.39 3.22 -7.49
CA THR A 243 -31.37 3.74 -8.85
C THR A 243 -32.60 4.61 -9.11
N PRO A 244 -32.46 5.90 -9.43
CA PRO A 244 -33.60 6.70 -9.87
C PRO A 244 -33.99 6.34 -11.31
N ASP A 245 -35.07 6.94 -11.81
CA ASP A 245 -35.40 6.85 -13.23
C ASP A 245 -34.30 7.49 -14.11
N GLY A 246 -33.90 6.81 -15.19
CA GLY A 246 -32.88 7.30 -16.13
C GLY A 246 -31.40 7.14 -15.71
N ALA A 247 -31.07 6.39 -14.66
CA ALA A 247 -29.68 6.25 -14.21
C ALA A 247 -28.86 5.20 -14.97
N PHE A 248 -27.91 5.64 -15.81
CA PHE A 248 -26.73 4.91 -16.33
C PHE A 248 -26.90 3.41 -16.61
N GLY A 249 -28.01 3.00 -17.23
CA GLY A 249 -28.24 1.61 -17.64
C GLY A 249 -28.65 0.64 -16.52
N LEU A 250 -28.90 1.13 -15.30
CA LEU A 250 -29.52 0.35 -14.24
C LEU A 250 -31.05 0.56 -14.22
N PRO A 251 -31.86 -0.47 -13.96
CA PRO A 251 -33.30 -0.34 -13.84
C PRO A 251 -33.70 0.58 -12.69
N ALA A 252 -34.67 1.47 -12.95
CA ALA A 252 -35.22 2.36 -11.94
C ALA A 252 -35.82 1.54 -10.77
N GLY A 253 -35.48 1.92 -9.55
CA GLY A 253 -35.93 1.24 -8.33
C GLY A 253 -35.00 0.14 -7.81
N ASP A 254 -33.95 -0.22 -8.55
CA ASP A 254 -32.96 -1.20 -8.08
C ASP A 254 -32.10 -0.63 -6.95
N THR A 255 -31.79 -1.45 -5.94
CA THR A 255 -30.79 -1.07 -4.93
C THR A 255 -29.39 -1.31 -5.49
N THR A 256 -28.52 -0.30 -5.43
CA THR A 256 -27.17 -0.35 -6.01
C THR A 256 -26.08 -0.54 -4.96
N THR A 257 -26.34 -0.06 -3.75
CA THR A 257 -25.46 -0.24 -2.58
C THR A 257 -26.33 -0.48 -1.35
N TYR A 258 -25.97 -1.47 -0.55
CA TYR A 258 -26.54 -1.73 0.77
C TYR A 258 -25.55 -1.30 1.85
N ALA A 259 -25.97 -0.41 2.76
CA ALA A 259 -25.14 0.04 3.87
C ALA A 259 -24.84 -1.08 4.86
N HIS A 260 -23.59 -1.16 5.30
CA HIS A 260 -23.14 -2.10 6.34
C HIS A 260 -22.27 -1.38 7.36
N TYR A 261 -22.57 -1.62 8.64
CA TYR A 261 -21.86 -1.06 9.80
C TYR A 261 -21.75 0.48 9.80
N PRO A 262 -22.82 1.24 9.51
CA PRO A 262 -22.74 2.69 9.41
C PRO A 262 -22.29 3.32 10.74
N GLY A 263 -21.44 4.34 10.66
CA GLY A 263 -20.87 5.03 11.81
C GLY A 263 -19.61 4.38 12.40
N ILE A 264 -19.17 3.24 11.87
CA ILE A 264 -17.87 2.64 12.22
C ILE A 264 -16.82 3.13 11.22
N SER A 265 -15.68 3.60 11.71
CA SER A 265 -14.60 4.10 10.84
C SER A 265 -14.09 3.00 9.90
N SER A 266 -13.77 3.36 8.65
CA SER A 266 -13.06 2.53 7.69
C SER A 266 -11.62 2.99 7.42
N ASP A 267 -11.06 3.84 8.28
CA ASP A 267 -9.70 4.36 8.15
C ASP A 267 -8.66 3.25 8.19
N ILE A 268 -7.61 3.39 7.39
CA ILE A 268 -6.47 2.48 7.30
C ILE A 268 -5.18 3.24 7.62
N ASN A 269 -4.19 2.53 8.14
CA ASN A 269 -2.93 3.10 8.62
C ASN A 269 -1.80 2.98 7.60
N LEU A 270 -1.89 2.01 6.69
CA LEU A 270 -0.92 1.80 5.61
C LEU A 270 -1.61 1.27 4.35
N VAL A 271 -1.23 1.82 3.21
CA VAL A 271 -1.50 1.24 1.88
C VAL A 271 -0.25 0.55 1.37
N VAL A 272 -0.37 -0.71 0.98
CA VAL A 272 0.63 -1.40 0.15
C VAL A 272 0.05 -1.62 -1.24
N ASN A 273 0.68 -1.02 -2.24
CA ASN A 273 0.28 -1.11 -3.64
C ASN A 273 1.28 -1.96 -4.45
N VAL A 274 0.84 -3.08 -5.01
CA VAL A 274 1.68 -3.93 -5.86
C VAL A 274 1.12 -3.94 -7.28
N GLY A 275 1.70 -3.14 -8.17
CA GLY A 275 1.31 -3.08 -9.59
C GLY A 275 0.01 -2.36 -9.91
N GLY A 276 -0.55 -1.58 -8.98
CA GLY A 276 -1.73 -0.75 -9.20
C GLY A 276 -1.41 0.72 -9.55
N ALA A 277 -2.44 1.45 -9.97
CA ALA A 277 -2.37 2.89 -10.26
C ALA A 277 -3.54 3.65 -9.64
N LEU A 278 -3.32 4.92 -9.30
CA LEU A 278 -4.30 5.85 -8.77
C LEU A 278 -5.06 6.53 -9.93
N GLY A 279 -6.38 6.60 -9.83
CA GLY A 279 -7.23 7.17 -10.88
C GLY A 279 -6.97 8.65 -11.16
N ASP A 280 -6.61 9.43 -10.15
CA ASP A 280 -6.12 10.79 -10.31
C ASP A 280 -5.19 11.20 -9.17
N ILE A 281 -4.05 11.80 -9.51
CA ILE A 281 -3.05 12.25 -8.54
C ILE A 281 -3.56 13.36 -7.60
N GLY A 282 -4.55 14.14 -8.03
CA GLY A 282 -5.21 15.16 -7.22
C GLY A 282 -6.02 14.59 -6.06
N TRP A 283 -6.19 13.26 -6.00
CA TRP A 283 -6.80 12.61 -4.85
C TRP A 283 -5.86 12.62 -3.64
N LEU A 284 -4.54 12.65 -3.84
CA LEU A 284 -3.57 12.72 -2.75
C LEU A 284 -3.47 14.12 -2.12
N ASP A 285 -3.55 14.16 -0.80
CA ASP A 285 -3.35 15.33 0.05
C ASP A 285 -2.66 14.98 1.37
N ALA A 286 -2.48 15.96 2.25
CA ALA A 286 -1.81 15.80 3.53
C ALA A 286 -2.54 14.88 4.54
N MET A 287 -3.79 14.49 4.25
CA MET A 287 -4.57 13.56 5.09
C MET A 287 -4.56 12.13 4.54
N SER A 288 -4.01 11.92 3.35
CA SER A 288 -3.93 10.59 2.73
C SER A 288 -3.10 9.60 3.58
N THR A 289 -3.45 8.32 3.53
CA THR A 289 -2.71 7.26 4.23
C THR A 289 -1.31 7.09 3.64
N PRO A 290 -0.26 6.83 4.44
CA PRO A 290 1.07 6.45 3.94
C PRO A 290 1.00 5.30 2.93
N VAL A 291 1.86 5.35 1.90
CA VAL A 291 1.87 4.38 0.79
C VAL A 291 3.26 3.78 0.60
N VAL A 292 3.31 2.45 0.60
CA VAL A 292 4.45 1.67 0.13
C VAL A 292 4.05 1.00 -1.19
N SER A 293 4.82 1.19 -2.25
CA SER A 293 4.51 0.67 -3.57
C SER A 293 5.62 -0.23 -4.12
N VAL A 294 5.21 -1.31 -4.79
CA VAL A 294 6.08 -2.16 -5.62
C VAL A 294 5.49 -2.21 -7.01
N GLN A 295 6.23 -1.81 -8.04
CA GLN A 295 5.73 -1.85 -9.41
C GLN A 295 6.87 -1.97 -10.42
N SER A 296 6.64 -2.75 -11.47
CA SER A 296 7.56 -2.79 -12.61
C SER A 296 7.46 -1.49 -13.41
N PRO A 297 8.57 -0.79 -13.68
CA PRO A 297 8.59 0.37 -14.59
C PRO A 297 8.17 0.04 -16.03
N PHE A 298 8.12 -1.25 -16.36
CA PHE A 298 7.84 -1.78 -17.70
C PHE A 298 6.45 -2.41 -17.82
N ASP A 299 5.58 -2.22 -16.81
CA ASP A 299 4.19 -2.68 -16.88
C ASP A 299 3.46 -2.06 -18.08
N ILE A 300 2.91 -2.91 -18.94
CA ILE A 300 2.26 -2.52 -20.20
C ILE A 300 0.78 -2.17 -20.03
N PHE A 301 0.18 -2.45 -18.86
CA PHE A 301 -1.23 -2.22 -18.58
C PHE A 301 -1.46 -1.07 -17.62
N ALA A 302 -0.66 -1.01 -16.55
CA ALA A 302 -0.70 0.03 -15.53
C ALA A 302 0.48 0.99 -15.72
N PRO A 303 0.26 2.31 -15.74
CA PRO A 303 1.37 3.26 -15.82
C PRO A 303 2.26 3.15 -14.59
N TYR A 304 3.58 3.33 -14.76
CA TYR A 304 4.52 3.48 -13.65
C TYR A 304 4.58 4.92 -13.11
N ASP A 305 4.52 5.91 -14.01
CA ASP A 305 4.48 7.34 -13.68
C ASP A 305 3.08 7.89 -14.01
N ASP A 306 2.87 8.40 -15.22
CA ASP A 306 1.58 8.96 -15.66
C ASP A 306 1.33 8.57 -17.13
N ALA A 307 0.33 7.71 -17.36
CA ALA A 307 -0.11 7.33 -18.71
C ALA A 307 -1.54 6.77 -18.71
N THR A 308 -2.02 6.40 -19.90
CA THR A 308 -3.33 5.77 -20.08
C THR A 308 -3.29 4.30 -19.68
N VAL A 309 -4.18 3.90 -18.79
CA VAL A 309 -4.46 2.50 -18.45
C VAL A 309 -4.98 1.77 -19.67
N ILE A 310 -4.35 0.64 -19.97
CA ILE A 310 -4.75 -0.27 -21.03
C ILE A 310 -5.43 -1.47 -20.40
N VAL A 311 -6.64 -1.79 -20.84
CA VAL A 311 -7.38 -2.92 -20.25
C VAL A 311 -6.88 -4.25 -20.82
N PRO A 312 -6.41 -5.18 -19.98
CA PRO A 312 -5.84 -6.45 -20.43
C PRO A 312 -6.80 -7.28 -21.29
N THR A 313 -8.10 -7.17 -21.03
CA THR A 313 -9.14 -7.96 -21.70
C THR A 313 -9.23 -7.67 -23.19
N THR A 314 -9.04 -6.43 -23.62
CA THR A 314 -9.23 -6.01 -25.02
C THR A 314 -7.99 -5.35 -25.64
N GLY A 315 -7.04 -4.89 -24.81
CA GLY A 315 -5.93 -4.04 -25.24
C GLY A 315 -6.33 -2.58 -25.50
N ASP A 316 -7.56 -2.18 -25.17
CA ASP A 316 -8.05 -0.83 -25.43
C ASP A 316 -7.64 0.18 -24.34
N PRO A 317 -7.41 1.46 -24.70
CA PRO A 317 -7.23 2.52 -23.73
C PRO A 317 -8.53 2.80 -22.97
N VAL A 318 -8.40 3.04 -21.66
CA VAL A 318 -9.54 3.33 -20.77
C VAL A 318 -9.47 4.69 -20.13
N VAL A 319 -8.45 5.00 -19.31
CA VAL A 319 -8.37 6.30 -18.63
C VAL A 319 -6.93 6.61 -18.23
N ARG A 320 -6.57 7.89 -18.21
CA ARG A 320 -5.26 8.35 -17.72
C ARG A 320 -5.19 8.23 -16.20
N ALA A 321 -4.16 7.54 -15.69
CA ALA A 321 -3.94 7.24 -14.28
C ALA A 321 -2.47 7.44 -13.90
N GLN A 322 -2.18 7.40 -12.59
CA GLN A 322 -0.86 7.63 -12.03
C GLN A 322 -0.35 6.43 -11.24
N GLY A 323 0.81 5.92 -11.66
CA GLY A 323 1.46 4.77 -11.06
C GLY A 323 2.28 5.10 -9.81
N SER A 324 3.03 4.10 -9.37
CA SER A 324 3.79 4.13 -8.13
C SER A 324 4.84 5.24 -8.07
N LEU A 325 5.45 5.64 -9.18
CA LEU A 325 6.42 6.74 -9.21
C LEU A 325 5.73 8.10 -8.99
N ALA A 326 4.62 8.34 -9.67
CA ALA A 326 3.84 9.57 -9.50
C ALA A 326 3.27 9.65 -8.08
N VAL A 327 2.74 8.53 -7.57
CA VAL A 327 2.23 8.43 -6.19
C VAL A 327 3.34 8.69 -5.18
N ALA A 328 4.51 8.05 -5.30
CA ALA A 328 5.64 8.25 -4.39
C ALA A 328 6.10 9.72 -4.34
N ARG A 329 6.30 10.35 -5.51
CA ARG A 329 6.65 11.77 -5.59
C ARG A 329 5.64 12.65 -4.87
N ARG A 330 4.34 12.41 -5.11
CA ARG A 330 3.29 13.24 -4.55
C ARG A 330 3.15 13.04 -3.05
N ILE A 331 3.06 11.79 -2.58
CA ILE A 331 2.86 11.49 -1.17
C ILE A 331 4.05 11.93 -0.31
N ASP A 332 5.27 11.81 -0.83
CA ASP A 332 6.46 12.28 -0.14
C ASP A 332 6.50 13.81 -0.09
N SER A 333 6.11 14.50 -1.17
CA SER A 333 6.00 15.98 -1.18
C SER A 333 4.97 16.54 -0.19
N LEU A 334 3.98 15.72 0.19
CA LEU A 334 2.95 16.04 1.18
C LEU A 334 3.36 15.67 2.61
N GLY A 335 4.42 14.87 2.76
CA GLY A 335 4.98 14.46 4.06
C GLY A 335 4.34 13.22 4.68
N ASN A 336 3.39 12.57 4.02
CA ASN A 336 2.65 11.45 4.61
C ASN A 336 3.54 10.21 4.82
N ASN A 337 4.59 10.05 4.02
CA ASN A 337 5.60 8.98 4.18
C ASN A 337 6.80 9.38 5.06
N SER A 338 6.73 10.50 5.81
CA SER A 338 7.85 11.01 6.61
C SER A 338 8.42 10.01 7.61
N ALA A 339 7.61 9.10 8.16
CA ALA A 339 8.08 8.03 9.04
C ALA A 339 9.15 7.14 8.38
N LEU A 340 9.04 6.88 7.07
CA LEU A 340 9.99 6.07 6.32
C LEU A 340 11.33 6.80 6.12
N TYR A 341 11.33 8.13 6.04
CA TYR A 341 12.56 8.93 5.94
C TYR A 341 13.30 9.07 7.27
N ASN A 342 12.60 8.87 8.39
CA ASN A 342 13.19 8.90 9.73
C ASN A 342 13.73 7.53 10.16
N ALA A 343 13.53 6.49 9.35
CA ALA A 343 13.99 5.14 9.61
C ALA A 343 15.20 4.79 8.74
N THR A 344 16.02 3.87 9.24
CA THR A 344 17.18 3.32 8.52
C THR A 344 16.88 1.90 8.08
N PHE A 345 16.83 1.68 6.78
CA PHE A 345 16.66 0.35 6.18
C PHE A 345 17.99 -0.09 5.53
N SER A 346 18.49 -1.26 5.92
CA SER A 346 19.77 -1.81 5.43
C SER A 346 19.65 -3.24 4.89
N ASP A 347 18.43 -3.65 4.56
CA ASP A 347 18.14 -4.97 4.00
C ASP A 347 18.43 -5.01 2.49
N SER A 348 18.67 -6.20 1.95
CA SER A 348 19.05 -6.38 0.54
C SER A 348 17.97 -5.93 -0.45
N SER A 349 16.70 -5.95 -0.06
CA SER A 349 15.61 -5.48 -0.93
C SER A 349 15.59 -3.95 -1.03
N THR A 350 15.99 -3.25 0.03
CA THR A 350 16.22 -1.81 0.02
C THR A 350 17.39 -1.43 -0.92
N ASP A 351 18.52 -2.14 -0.84
CA ASP A 351 19.64 -1.94 -1.78
C ASP A 351 19.20 -2.16 -3.24
N LEU A 352 18.40 -3.19 -3.48
CA LEU A 352 17.85 -3.47 -4.80
C LEU A 352 16.87 -2.38 -5.26
N ALA A 353 16.02 -1.86 -4.38
CA ALA A 353 15.11 -0.75 -4.69
C ALA A 353 15.88 0.54 -5.06
N ILE A 354 16.99 0.84 -4.38
CA ILE A 354 17.87 1.96 -4.71
C ILE A 354 18.47 1.76 -6.11
N ALA A 355 19.06 0.59 -6.38
CA ALA A 355 19.67 0.28 -7.67
C ALA A 355 18.64 0.30 -8.81
N ASN A 356 17.43 -0.21 -8.57
CA ASN A 356 16.37 -0.23 -9.57
C ASN A 356 15.78 1.16 -9.80
N SER A 357 15.78 2.06 -8.81
CA SER A 357 15.35 3.46 -9.00
C SER A 357 16.27 4.18 -9.97
N ALA A 358 17.58 3.99 -9.82
CA ALA A 358 18.56 4.51 -10.77
C ALA A 358 18.36 3.94 -12.19
N THR A 359 18.05 2.64 -12.28
CA THR A 359 17.76 1.98 -13.57
C THR A 359 16.46 2.52 -14.21
N ALA A 360 15.44 2.80 -13.40
CA ALA A 360 14.18 3.40 -13.81
C ALA A 360 14.29 4.91 -14.10
N GLY A 361 15.45 5.53 -13.86
CA GLY A 361 15.74 6.92 -14.21
C GLY A 361 15.22 7.96 -13.22
N HIS A 362 15.07 7.61 -11.94
CA HIS A 362 14.66 8.56 -10.89
C HIS A 362 15.45 8.34 -9.58
N GLU A 363 15.33 9.29 -8.65
CA GLU A 363 15.91 9.18 -7.31
C GLU A 363 15.18 8.11 -6.47
N TYR A 364 15.84 7.64 -5.42
CA TYR A 364 15.23 6.67 -4.51
C TYR A 364 14.17 7.33 -3.61
N TYR A 365 13.00 6.71 -3.53
CA TYR A 365 11.96 7.04 -2.56
C TYR A 365 11.81 5.85 -1.58
N PRO A 366 11.89 6.06 -0.25
CA PRO A 366 11.80 4.98 0.73
C PRO A 366 10.54 4.12 0.60
N GLY A 367 9.42 4.71 0.20
CA GLY A 367 8.16 4.01 -0.04
C GLY A 367 8.03 3.33 -1.41
N LEU A 368 9.06 3.32 -2.27
CA LEU A 368 8.96 2.81 -3.64
C LEU A 368 10.01 1.73 -3.95
N PHE A 369 9.54 0.58 -4.42
CA PHE A 369 10.37 -0.46 -5.01
C PHE A 369 10.07 -0.62 -6.50
N PRO A 370 10.92 -0.07 -7.39
CA PRO A 370 10.86 -0.39 -8.81
C PRO A 370 11.24 -1.87 -9.01
N PHE A 371 10.28 -2.70 -9.40
CA PHE A 371 10.43 -4.14 -9.51
C PHE A 371 10.94 -4.51 -10.90
N ILE A 372 12.25 -4.63 -11.05
CA ILE A 372 12.90 -4.93 -12.32
C ILE A 372 13.40 -6.38 -12.31
N LYS A 373 12.92 -7.17 -13.26
CA LYS A 373 13.42 -8.51 -13.56
C LYS A 373 13.92 -8.55 -15.01
N PRO A 374 14.82 -9.49 -15.36
CA PRO A 374 15.25 -9.66 -16.75
C PRO A 374 14.06 -9.93 -17.68
N SER A 375 14.13 -9.43 -18.91
CA SER A 375 13.14 -9.74 -19.94
C SER A 375 13.07 -11.25 -20.19
N ASN A 376 11.88 -11.75 -20.52
CA ASN A 376 11.67 -13.15 -20.84
C ASN A 376 12.29 -13.53 -22.20
N SER A 377 12.19 -14.81 -22.60
CA SER A 377 12.77 -15.31 -23.87
C SER A 377 12.18 -14.66 -25.12
N LEU A 378 11.02 -14.01 -25.01
CA LEU A 378 10.38 -13.23 -26.09
C LEU A 378 10.90 -11.79 -26.15
N GLY A 379 11.80 -11.39 -25.25
CA GLY A 379 12.30 -10.02 -25.12
C GLY A 379 11.25 -9.07 -24.53
N ILE A 380 10.24 -9.60 -23.82
CA ILE A 380 9.22 -8.82 -23.14
C ILE A 380 9.66 -8.64 -21.69
N ASP A 381 9.69 -7.39 -21.23
CA ASP A 381 9.91 -7.09 -19.82
C ASP A 381 8.71 -7.56 -19.00
N GLU A 382 8.97 -8.34 -17.96
CA GLU A 382 7.91 -8.85 -17.10
C GLU A 382 7.40 -7.75 -16.15
N GLY A 383 6.08 -7.75 -15.93
CA GLY A 383 5.47 -7.01 -14.82
C GLY A 383 5.81 -7.63 -13.47
N VAL A 384 5.02 -7.30 -12.43
CA VAL A 384 5.14 -7.98 -11.14
C VAL A 384 4.43 -9.34 -11.21
N VAL A 385 5.18 -10.41 -11.52
CA VAL A 385 4.64 -11.76 -11.70
C VAL A 385 4.65 -12.55 -10.39
N LEU A 386 3.46 -12.87 -9.87
CA LEU A 386 3.31 -13.45 -8.52
C LEU A 386 2.46 -14.73 -8.49
N ASN A 387 1.71 -15.00 -9.56
CA ASN A 387 0.78 -16.12 -9.61
C ASN A 387 1.43 -17.35 -10.25
N TRP A 388 1.08 -18.51 -9.71
CA TRP A 388 1.31 -19.82 -10.30
C TRP A 388 0.00 -20.60 -10.34
N TRP A 389 -0.12 -21.51 -11.29
CA TRP A 389 -1.34 -22.28 -11.51
C TRP A 389 -1.00 -23.69 -11.99
N ASP A 390 -1.97 -24.59 -11.87
CA ASP A 390 -1.90 -25.90 -12.51
C ASP A 390 -2.10 -25.73 -14.03
N PRO A 391 -1.10 -26.07 -14.87
CA PRO A 391 -1.20 -25.93 -16.33
C PRO A 391 -2.30 -26.79 -16.95
N ASP A 392 -2.69 -27.87 -16.27
CA ASP A 392 -3.72 -28.81 -16.71
C ASP A 392 -5.11 -28.45 -16.16
N SER A 393 -5.21 -27.40 -15.33
CA SER A 393 -6.49 -26.97 -14.78
C SER A 393 -7.45 -26.54 -15.89
N PRO A 394 -8.69 -27.04 -15.91
CA PRO A 394 -9.67 -26.53 -16.85
C PRO A 394 -9.90 -25.03 -16.57
N SER A 395 -10.02 -24.24 -17.64
CA SER A 395 -10.54 -22.87 -17.49
C SER A 395 -11.85 -22.93 -16.71
N PRO A 396 -12.04 -22.09 -15.68
CA PRO A 396 -13.33 -21.95 -15.01
C PRO A 396 -14.47 -21.89 -16.02
N ALA A 397 -15.41 -22.82 -15.89
CA ALA A 397 -16.53 -22.97 -16.82
C ALA A 397 -17.49 -21.78 -16.73
N ASP A 398 -17.59 -21.19 -15.53
CA ASP A 398 -18.52 -20.13 -15.18
C ASP A 398 -17.75 -18.99 -14.49
N GLY A 399 -17.28 -18.01 -15.26
CA GLY A 399 -16.87 -16.74 -14.64
C GLY A 399 -18.07 -16.19 -13.89
N GLN A 400 -17.95 -15.94 -12.59
CA GLN A 400 -19.08 -15.65 -11.69
C GLN A 400 -20.08 -14.67 -12.34
N GLY A 401 -21.20 -15.21 -12.83
CA GLY A 401 -22.31 -14.44 -13.40
C GLY A 401 -22.22 -14.04 -14.89
N MET A 402 -21.08 -14.19 -15.57
CA MET A 402 -20.98 -13.92 -17.02
C MET A 402 -20.97 -15.19 -17.87
N GLY A 403 -20.63 -16.36 -17.30
CA GLY A 403 -20.86 -17.68 -17.93
C GLY A 403 -20.22 -17.89 -19.30
N VAL A 404 -19.21 -17.08 -19.66
CA VAL A 404 -18.49 -17.20 -20.93
C VAL A 404 -17.22 -18.02 -20.69
N PRO A 405 -17.12 -19.25 -21.21
CA PRO A 405 -15.89 -20.02 -21.10
C PRO A 405 -14.79 -19.34 -21.93
N TRP A 406 -13.52 -19.58 -21.56
CA TRP A 406 -12.35 -18.98 -22.21
C TRP A 406 -12.39 -18.97 -23.75
N ASN A 407 -12.85 -20.06 -24.36
CA ASN A 407 -12.93 -20.23 -25.81
C ASN A 407 -13.94 -19.31 -26.51
N GLN A 408 -14.77 -18.58 -25.77
CA GLN A 408 -15.75 -17.63 -26.27
C GLN A 408 -15.40 -16.17 -25.96
N LEU A 409 -14.29 -15.91 -25.24
CA LEU A 409 -13.82 -14.56 -24.97
C LEU A 409 -12.97 -14.05 -26.14
N PRO A 410 -13.11 -12.76 -26.54
CA PRO A 410 -12.21 -12.14 -27.49
C PRO A 410 -10.84 -11.93 -26.83
N HIS A 411 -9.93 -12.91 -26.94
CA HIS A 411 -8.55 -12.79 -26.47
C HIS A 411 -7.62 -12.40 -27.63
N PRO A 412 -6.65 -11.47 -27.44
CA PRO A 412 -5.74 -11.00 -28.49
C PRO A 412 -4.87 -12.04 -29.23
N SER A 413 -4.95 -13.34 -28.91
CA SER A 413 -3.90 -14.30 -29.30
C SER A 413 -4.33 -15.76 -29.50
N GLY A 414 -5.60 -16.13 -29.32
CA GLY A 414 -6.01 -17.55 -29.41
C GLY A 414 -5.29 -18.45 -28.39
N GLY A 415 -5.34 -19.78 -28.53
CA GLY A 415 -4.65 -20.71 -27.62
C GLY A 415 -5.40 -21.02 -26.31
N THR A 416 -4.80 -21.89 -25.50
CA THR A 416 -5.31 -22.31 -24.19
C THR A 416 -5.13 -21.23 -23.14
N PHE A 417 -5.89 -21.33 -22.06
CA PHE A 417 -5.76 -20.50 -20.87
C PHE A 417 -4.30 -20.45 -20.40
N HIS A 418 -3.67 -21.61 -20.20
CA HIS A 418 -2.27 -21.73 -19.77
C HIS A 418 -1.28 -21.03 -20.72
N GLU A 419 -1.40 -21.21 -22.03
CA GLU A 419 -0.49 -20.59 -23.02
C GLU A 419 -0.52 -19.05 -22.93
N GLN A 420 -1.67 -18.45 -22.66
CA GLN A 420 -1.76 -16.99 -22.48
C GLN A 420 -1.11 -16.51 -21.19
N GLY A 421 -1.28 -17.25 -20.10
CA GLY A 421 -0.61 -16.93 -18.84
C GLY A 421 0.92 -16.90 -18.96
N LEU A 422 1.48 -17.80 -19.78
CA LEU A 422 2.92 -17.89 -19.98
C LEU A 422 3.53 -16.71 -20.76
N VAL A 423 2.75 -15.97 -21.54
CA VAL A 423 3.26 -14.85 -22.36
C VAL A 423 3.91 -13.78 -21.49
N LEU A 424 3.29 -13.46 -20.36
CA LEU A 424 3.75 -12.41 -19.44
C LEU A 424 4.32 -12.97 -18.14
N ASN A 425 4.39 -14.29 -17.99
CA ASN A 425 4.99 -14.98 -16.86
C ASN A 425 5.68 -16.27 -17.34
N GLU A 426 6.80 -16.10 -18.04
CA GLU A 426 7.53 -17.24 -18.60
C GLU A 426 8.12 -18.10 -17.48
N GLY A 427 8.08 -19.43 -17.66
CA GLY A 427 8.63 -20.34 -16.66
C GLY A 427 7.88 -20.26 -15.33
N MET A 428 6.59 -19.93 -15.38
CA MET A 428 5.69 -19.90 -14.22
C MET A 428 5.89 -21.13 -13.34
N SER A 429 6.19 -20.89 -12.07
CA SER A 429 6.25 -21.91 -11.04
C SER A 429 6.01 -21.31 -9.67
N ALA A 430 5.73 -22.17 -8.70
CA ALA A 430 5.59 -21.78 -7.31
C ALA A 430 6.92 -21.26 -6.73
N GLU A 431 8.06 -21.79 -7.18
CA GLU A 431 9.40 -21.34 -6.80
C GLU A 431 9.68 -19.92 -7.31
N LYS A 432 9.43 -19.65 -8.61
CA LYS A 432 9.60 -18.32 -9.21
C LYS A 432 8.73 -17.28 -8.48
N SER A 433 7.47 -17.64 -8.27
CA SER A 433 6.50 -16.75 -7.62
C SER A 433 6.85 -16.46 -6.17
N ARG A 434 7.21 -17.49 -5.38
CA ARG A 434 7.63 -17.29 -3.99
C ARG A 434 8.91 -16.48 -3.86
N ALA A 435 9.86 -16.61 -4.79
CA ALA A 435 11.06 -15.76 -4.80
C ALA A 435 10.71 -14.28 -5.03
N ASN A 436 9.78 -13.99 -5.94
CA ASN A 436 9.30 -12.62 -6.16
C ASN A 436 8.51 -12.08 -4.95
N ILE A 437 7.70 -12.93 -4.30
CA ILE A 437 6.99 -12.58 -3.07
C ILE A 437 7.98 -12.31 -1.93
N ASP A 438 9.09 -13.05 -1.86
CA ASP A 438 10.14 -12.87 -0.86
C ASP A 438 10.81 -11.49 -0.96
N ASP A 439 11.15 -11.06 -2.20
CA ASP A 439 11.66 -9.71 -2.47
C ASP A 439 10.67 -8.63 -1.99
N ILE A 440 9.37 -8.83 -2.24
CA ILE A 440 8.31 -7.90 -1.83
C ILE A 440 8.15 -7.87 -0.32
N MET A 441 8.07 -9.02 0.34
CA MET A 441 7.87 -9.12 1.79
C MET A 441 9.05 -8.54 2.56
N THR A 442 10.28 -8.82 2.11
CA THR A 442 11.49 -8.27 2.71
C THR A 442 11.54 -6.74 2.60
N PHE A 443 10.97 -6.16 1.54
CA PHE A 443 10.85 -4.72 1.39
C PHE A 443 9.70 -4.13 2.22
N VAL A 444 8.53 -4.76 2.18
CA VAL A 444 7.29 -4.24 2.75
C VAL A 444 7.26 -4.38 4.27
N ALA A 445 7.68 -5.52 4.84
CA ALA A 445 7.52 -5.78 6.27
C ALA A 445 8.27 -4.77 7.18
N PRO A 446 9.55 -4.41 6.92
CA PRO A 446 10.24 -3.34 7.65
C PRO A 446 9.49 -2.00 7.62
N ARG A 447 8.97 -1.63 6.46
CA ARG A 447 8.26 -0.36 6.24
C ARG A 447 6.90 -0.36 6.92
N ALA A 448 6.21 -1.50 6.89
CA ALA A 448 4.96 -1.70 7.62
C ALA A 448 5.18 -1.60 9.13
N CYS A 449 6.23 -2.24 9.66
CA CYS A 449 6.62 -2.12 11.06
C CYS A 449 6.78 -0.66 11.49
N VAL A 450 7.52 0.14 10.71
CA VAL A 450 7.75 1.56 10.99
C VAL A 450 6.46 2.39 10.91
N VAL A 451 5.70 2.27 9.82
CA VAL A 451 4.50 3.08 9.58
C VAL A 451 3.38 2.77 10.58
N LEU A 452 3.22 1.50 10.93
CA LEU A 452 2.21 1.04 11.88
C LEU A 452 2.67 1.18 13.34
N GLU A 453 3.89 1.68 13.58
CA GLU A 453 4.50 1.82 14.91
C GLU A 453 4.48 0.50 15.71
N LEU A 454 4.67 -0.62 15.03
CA LEU A 454 4.71 -1.94 15.66
C LEU A 454 5.99 -2.09 16.51
N PRO A 455 6.05 -3.04 17.46
CA PRO A 455 7.24 -3.25 18.28
C PRO A 455 8.54 -3.43 17.46
N CYS A 456 8.44 -4.06 16.28
CA CYS A 456 9.54 -4.24 15.34
C CYS A 456 10.08 -2.95 14.70
N ALA A 457 9.40 -1.81 14.84
CA ALA A 457 9.90 -0.52 14.39
C ALA A 457 11.22 -0.13 15.08
N ALA A 458 11.45 -0.62 16.30
CA ALA A 458 12.64 -0.34 17.10
C ALA A 458 13.96 -0.78 16.43
N ASN A 459 13.91 -1.67 15.43
CA ASN A 459 15.10 -2.09 14.68
C ASN A 459 15.52 -1.12 13.58
N PHE A 460 14.58 -0.29 13.13
CA PHE A 460 14.79 0.65 12.01
C PHE A 460 14.86 2.08 12.50
N ILE A 461 14.25 2.35 13.64
CA ILE A 461 14.36 3.62 14.34
C ILE A 461 15.53 3.45 15.29
N SER A 462 16.68 4.02 14.92
CA SER A 462 17.79 4.15 15.85
C SER A 462 17.27 4.80 17.12
N SER A 463 17.53 4.22 18.28
CA SER A 463 17.23 4.79 19.60
C SER A 463 18.04 6.06 19.90
N THR A 464 18.43 6.83 18.87
CA THR A 464 19.12 8.12 18.93
C THR A 464 18.20 9.27 19.33
N GLU A 465 17.31 9.01 20.29
CA GLU A 465 17.05 9.95 21.40
C GLU A 465 18.06 9.69 22.56
N GLU A 466 19.04 8.78 22.42
CA GLU A 466 20.22 8.77 23.28
C GLU A 466 21.25 9.80 22.79
N LEU A 467 21.13 10.98 23.40
CA LEU A 467 22.13 12.03 23.55
C LEU A 467 23.59 11.52 23.41
N LEU A 468 24.26 11.86 22.29
CA LEU A 468 25.73 11.92 22.23
C LEU A 468 26.27 13.12 23.02
N THR A 469 25.72 13.43 24.20
CA THR A 469 26.21 14.55 25.02
C THR A 469 27.64 14.36 25.53
N GLU A 470 28.21 13.16 25.45
CA GLU A 470 29.55 12.90 25.99
C GLU A 470 30.69 13.00 24.96
N GLN A 471 30.42 12.99 23.64
CA GLN A 471 31.50 12.99 22.64
C GLN A 471 31.59 14.26 21.78
N VAL A 472 30.49 14.99 21.57
CA VAL A 472 30.48 16.19 20.71
C VAL A 472 30.35 17.46 21.56
N GLU A 473 31.47 18.16 21.76
CA GLU A 473 31.47 19.43 22.48
C GLU A 473 30.98 20.57 21.57
N VAL A 474 29.81 21.14 21.92
CA VAL A 474 29.19 22.25 21.19
C VAL A 474 29.02 23.47 22.08
N LYS A 475 29.50 24.62 21.60
CA LYS A 475 29.38 25.91 22.24
C LYS A 475 28.38 26.79 21.50
N VAL A 476 27.44 27.39 22.24
CA VAL A 476 26.47 28.34 21.72
C VAL A 476 26.70 29.70 22.38
N SER A 477 26.97 30.73 21.58
CA SER A 477 27.23 32.07 22.10
C SER A 477 26.87 33.19 21.12
N PRO A 478 26.48 34.38 21.58
CA PRO A 478 26.08 34.67 22.97
C PRO A 478 24.73 34.01 23.32
N ASN A 479 24.59 33.63 24.59
CA ASN A 479 23.36 33.09 25.16
C ASN A 479 23.30 33.51 26.64
N PRO A 480 22.37 34.40 27.06
CA PRO A 480 21.26 34.99 26.28
C PRO A 480 21.67 35.94 25.13
N THR A 481 20.76 36.20 24.18
CA THR A 481 20.94 37.18 23.08
C THR A 481 19.60 37.67 22.52
N SER A 482 19.60 38.84 21.86
CA SER A 482 18.39 39.42 21.25
C SER A 482 18.26 39.19 19.74
N SER A 483 19.32 38.71 19.05
CA SER A 483 19.34 38.72 17.58
C SER A 483 20.09 37.57 16.93
N LEU A 484 21.33 37.30 17.30
CA LEU A 484 22.17 36.29 16.66
C LEU A 484 22.76 35.33 17.69
N ILE A 485 22.65 34.04 17.40
CA ILE A 485 23.42 32.98 18.07
C ILE A 485 24.45 32.42 17.09
N GLN A 486 25.64 32.11 17.60
CA GLN A 486 26.64 31.32 16.91
C GLN A 486 26.76 29.96 17.57
N VAL A 487 26.89 28.93 16.73
CA VAL A 487 27.07 27.54 17.10
C VAL A 487 28.43 27.11 16.60
N ASP A 488 29.26 26.61 17.51
CA ASP A 488 30.63 26.18 17.27
C ASP A 488 30.78 24.74 17.77
N ALA A 489 30.98 23.81 16.83
CA ALA A 489 31.23 22.40 17.10
C ALA A 489 32.74 22.11 17.00
N ILE A 490 33.32 21.54 18.07
CA ILE A 490 34.77 21.38 18.17
C ILE A 490 35.29 20.32 17.20
N ASP A 491 34.65 19.14 17.16
CA ASP A 491 35.16 17.99 16.41
C ASP A 491 34.31 17.51 15.23
N GLU A 492 33.05 17.95 15.13
CA GLU A 492 32.08 17.42 14.17
C GLU A 492 31.51 18.48 13.22
N THR A 493 31.11 18.03 12.03
CA THR A 493 30.49 18.89 11.01
C THR A 493 28.99 18.97 11.24
N ILE A 494 28.46 20.19 11.36
CA ILE A 494 27.02 20.40 11.55
C ILE A 494 26.33 20.20 10.20
N GLU A 495 25.33 19.31 10.15
CA GLU A 495 24.51 19.09 8.96
C GLU A 495 23.26 19.98 8.99
N ARG A 496 22.60 20.02 10.15
CA ARG A 496 21.32 20.71 10.35
C ARG A 496 21.21 21.33 11.74
N ILE A 497 20.54 22.46 11.84
CA ILE A 497 20.13 23.08 13.11
C ILE A 497 18.63 23.34 13.09
N GLU A 498 17.95 22.96 14.16
CA GLU A 498 16.54 23.28 14.43
C GLU A 498 16.42 24.10 15.70
N ILE A 499 15.53 25.09 15.69
CA ILE A 499 15.12 25.82 16.88
C ILE A 499 13.65 25.52 17.13
N VAL A 500 13.37 24.98 18.31
CA VAL A 500 12.06 24.58 18.77
C VAL A 500 11.69 25.45 19.97
N SER A 501 10.44 25.85 20.04
CA SER A 501 9.86 26.53 21.21
C SER A 501 9.68 25.55 22.38
N ILE A 502 9.47 26.06 23.60
CA ILE A 502 9.34 25.21 24.80
C ILE A 502 8.08 24.31 24.78
N ASP A 503 7.07 24.69 24.00
CA ASP A 503 5.85 23.92 23.72
C ASP A 503 6.01 22.89 22.59
N GLY A 504 7.23 22.72 22.06
CA GLY A 504 7.56 21.68 21.08
C GLY A 504 7.31 22.07 19.62
N ARG A 505 6.85 23.30 19.35
CA ARG A 505 6.65 23.78 17.96
C ARG A 505 7.98 24.19 17.33
N LEU A 506 8.27 23.66 16.15
CA LEU A 506 9.42 24.05 15.32
C LEU A 506 9.28 25.52 14.90
N VAL A 507 10.30 26.33 15.19
CA VAL A 507 10.33 27.79 14.94
C VAL A 507 11.18 28.12 13.73
N GLN A 508 12.34 27.46 13.60
CA GLN A 508 13.25 27.67 12.48
C GLN A 508 14.08 26.41 12.24
N VAL A 509 14.38 26.13 10.98
CA VAL A 509 15.31 25.07 10.58
C VAL A 509 16.33 25.63 9.59
N ARG A 510 17.55 25.12 9.65
CA ARG A 510 18.61 25.37 8.68
C ARG A 510 19.28 24.04 8.34
N ASN A 511 19.16 23.63 7.08
CA ASN A 511 19.74 22.39 6.54
C ASN A 511 21.01 22.68 5.73
N ASN A 512 21.74 21.62 5.37
CA ASN A 512 22.90 21.65 4.49
C ASN A 512 23.99 22.64 4.95
N ILE A 513 24.27 22.67 6.25
CA ILE A 513 25.28 23.57 6.82
C ILE A 513 26.68 23.11 6.40
N ASN A 514 26.99 21.81 6.58
CA ASN A 514 28.24 21.16 6.19
C ASN A 514 29.49 21.92 6.65
N ASP A 515 29.43 22.53 7.84
CA ASP A 515 30.48 23.32 8.45
C ASP A 515 30.45 23.13 9.97
N ARG A 516 31.59 23.34 10.65
CA ARG A 516 31.70 23.33 12.12
C ARG A 516 31.08 24.56 12.76
N PHE A 517 30.91 25.63 11.98
CA PHE A 517 30.39 26.91 12.43
C PHE A 517 29.07 27.25 11.75
N ALA A 518 28.09 27.64 12.55
CA ALA A 518 26.82 28.14 12.04
C ALA A 518 26.37 29.38 12.81
N SER A 519 25.60 30.24 12.13
CA SER A 519 24.90 31.36 12.75
C SER A 519 23.41 31.28 12.47
N MET A 520 22.60 31.59 13.49
CA MET A 520 21.15 31.64 13.40
C MET A 520 20.65 33.01 13.86
N ASN A 521 19.79 33.61 13.04
CA ASN A 521 19.15 34.89 13.36
C ASN A 521 17.80 34.62 14.04
N ILE A 522 17.71 35.00 15.31
CA ILE A 522 16.54 34.85 16.17
C ILE A 522 15.85 36.20 16.46
N SER A 523 16.20 37.27 15.73
CA SER A 523 15.68 38.62 16.00
C SER A 523 14.16 38.75 15.88
N SER A 524 13.53 37.90 15.07
CA SER A 524 12.07 37.85 14.88
C SER A 524 11.35 36.99 15.92
N PHE A 525 12.07 36.38 16.86
CA PHE A 525 11.46 35.50 17.87
C PHE A 525 10.95 36.33 19.05
N GLU A 526 9.90 35.83 19.69
CA GLU A 526 9.42 36.40 20.95
C GLU A 526 10.43 36.15 22.08
N SER A 527 10.47 37.03 23.09
CA SER A 527 11.34 36.82 24.25
C SER A 527 10.94 35.56 25.00
N GLY A 528 11.89 34.66 25.27
CA GLY A 528 11.59 33.36 25.85
C GLY A 528 12.72 32.33 25.74
N ASN A 529 12.44 31.13 26.26
CA ASN A 529 13.34 29.99 26.17
C ASN A 529 13.04 29.18 24.91
N TYR A 530 14.09 28.78 24.21
CA TYR A 530 14.03 27.91 23.05
C TYR A 530 15.02 26.76 23.21
N VAL A 531 14.74 25.67 22.49
CA VAL A 531 15.57 24.48 22.41
C VAL A 531 16.23 24.47 21.03
N LEU A 532 17.56 24.49 21.02
CA LEU A 532 18.38 24.37 19.83
C LEU A 532 18.81 22.91 19.67
N LYS A 533 18.34 22.24 18.63
CA LYS A 533 18.74 20.89 18.23
C LYS A 533 19.76 20.98 17.10
N ILE A 534 20.93 20.36 17.27
CA ILE A 534 22.08 20.45 16.35
C ILE A 534 22.43 19.04 15.90
N TYR A 535 22.28 18.78 14.60
CA TYR A 535 22.44 17.47 13.99
C TYR A 535 23.80 17.37 13.28
N PHE A 536 24.42 16.21 13.45
CA PHE A 536 25.70 15.75 12.89
C PHE A 536 25.46 14.42 12.16
N GLU A 537 26.43 13.99 11.35
CA GLU A 537 26.39 12.72 10.60
C GLU A 537 26.01 11.53 11.50
N ASP A 538 26.63 11.47 12.69
CA ASP A 538 26.45 10.36 13.65
C ASP A 538 25.56 10.71 14.87
N GLY A 539 24.89 11.88 14.92
CA GLY A 539 23.90 12.15 15.99
C GLY A 539 23.48 13.60 16.25
N LEU A 540 23.00 13.88 17.47
CA LEU A 540 22.33 15.13 17.84
C LEU A 540 22.83 15.67 19.18
N VAL A 541 23.04 16.98 19.27
CA VAL A 541 23.25 17.72 20.52
C VAL A 541 22.13 18.74 20.72
N THR A 542 21.58 18.79 21.94
CA THR A 542 20.57 19.76 22.32
C THR A 542 21.13 20.81 23.28
N LYS A 543 20.85 22.09 23.03
CA LYS A 543 21.21 23.22 23.90
C LYS A 543 20.00 24.12 24.14
N GLN A 544 19.84 24.62 25.36
CA GLN A 544 18.85 25.66 25.65
C GLN A 544 19.42 27.03 25.26
N ILE A 545 18.62 27.86 24.60
CA ILE A 545 18.93 29.26 24.30
C ILE A 545 17.86 30.19 24.88
N ILE A 546 18.27 31.39 25.26
CA ILE A 546 17.41 32.41 25.86
C ILE A 546 17.39 33.63 24.94
N LYS A 547 16.20 33.93 24.39
CA LYS A 547 15.92 35.16 23.63
C LYS A 547 15.51 36.26 24.59
N GLU A 548 16.27 37.35 24.62
CA GLU A 548 15.94 38.57 25.36
C GLU A 548 14.91 39.43 24.64
#